data_AF-A0A6L4AVI0-F1
#
_entry.id   AF-A0A6L4AVI0-F1
#
_cell.length_a   1.000
_cell.length_b   1.000
_cell.length_c   1.000
_cell.angle_alpha   90.00
_cell.angle_beta   90.00
_cell.angle_gamma   90.00
#
_symmetry.space_group_name_H-M   'P 1'
#
loop_
_entity.id
_entity.type
_entity.pdbx_description
1 polymer ?
#
loop_
_entity_poly.entity_id
_entity_poly.type
_entity_poly.pdbx_seq_one_letter_code
_entity_poly.pdbx_strand_id
1 'polypeptide(L)'
;AIGLAAPGLIGGGTPLVERALSGEGAVFALLGLLAARFALTVGSYSLGTAGGIFGPLLVLGSQLGLALGLVFHRIAPQAVPEARAFAIVGMGALFAATVRAPLTGIVLMLEMTEGYSLMLPLLAATFVGQWTADLAGDRPIYEALLGRELGRAVPADEAPPESMLHEVDVHPGAPFDGRRVADLGLPPGCLIIGVERRGDHLVATGETVLTAGDRLTVVTSSDAGEALAALSAGSGGS
;
A
#
# COMPACT_ATOMS: atom_id res chain seq x y z
N ALA A 1 1.62 32.57 -5.41
CA ALA A 1 1.30 33.41 -6.59
C ALA A 1 0.05 32.93 -7.33
N ILE A 2 0.00 31.69 -7.84
CA ILE A 2 -1.16 31.15 -8.59
C ILE A 2 -2.47 31.23 -7.78
N GLY A 3 -2.39 31.01 -6.48
CA GLY A 3 -3.57 31.09 -5.61
C GLY A 3 -4.22 32.47 -5.48
N LEU A 4 -3.43 33.54 -5.52
CA LEU A 4 -3.96 34.91 -5.49
C LEU A 4 -4.60 35.30 -6.83
N ALA A 5 -4.13 34.69 -7.93
CA ALA A 5 -4.67 34.94 -9.28
C ALA A 5 -5.91 34.09 -9.60
N ALA A 6 -6.03 32.90 -9.01
CA ALA A 6 -7.14 31.98 -9.24
C ALA A 6 -7.52 31.25 -7.92
N PRO A 7 -8.25 31.91 -7.01
CA PRO A 7 -8.64 31.34 -5.73
C PRO A 7 -9.49 30.06 -5.87
N GLY A 8 -10.17 29.92 -7.00
CA GLY A 8 -10.91 28.70 -7.36
C GLY A 8 -10.06 27.44 -7.56
N LEU A 9 -8.73 27.55 -7.64
CA LEU A 9 -7.79 26.42 -7.73
C LEU A 9 -7.24 25.95 -6.37
N ILE A 10 -7.24 26.82 -5.34
CA ILE A 10 -6.70 26.55 -4.00
C ILE A 10 -7.74 26.37 -2.88
N GLY A 11 -9.04 26.53 -3.17
CA GLY A 11 -10.15 26.24 -2.25
C GLY A 11 -11.03 25.07 -2.68
N GLY A 12 -12.13 24.79 -1.97
CA GLY A 12 -13.10 23.72 -2.26
C GLY A 12 -13.88 23.86 -3.59
N GLY A 13 -13.64 24.92 -4.38
CA GLY A 13 -14.20 25.09 -5.72
C GLY A 13 -15.66 25.54 -5.77
N THR A 14 -16.32 25.76 -4.62
CA THR A 14 -17.74 26.14 -4.47
C THR A 14 -18.21 27.25 -5.43
N PRO A 15 -17.51 28.39 -5.60
CA PRO A 15 -17.99 29.46 -6.49
C PRO A 15 -17.87 29.13 -7.99
N LEU A 16 -16.97 28.21 -8.39
CA LEU A 16 -16.91 27.71 -9.77
C LEU A 16 -18.02 26.69 -10.04
N VAL A 17 -18.36 25.86 -9.05
CA VAL A 17 -19.45 24.90 -9.14
C VAL A 17 -20.81 25.60 -9.22
N GLU A 18 -21.04 26.67 -8.46
CA GLU A 18 -22.27 27.47 -8.54
C GLU A 18 -22.46 28.17 -9.90
N ARG A 19 -21.38 28.75 -10.47
CA ARG A 19 -21.42 29.35 -11.83
C ARG A 19 -21.56 28.32 -12.95
N ALA A 20 -21.07 27.10 -12.73
CA ALA A 20 -21.24 25.97 -13.62
C ALA A 20 -22.70 25.47 -13.62
N LEU A 21 -23.32 25.38 -12.44
CA LEU A 21 -24.72 24.98 -12.26
C LEU A 21 -25.73 25.93 -12.93
N SER A 22 -25.35 27.20 -13.17
CA SER A 22 -26.20 28.17 -13.86
C SER A 22 -26.20 28.10 -15.40
N GLY A 23 -25.54 27.13 -16.05
CA GLY A 23 -25.53 27.08 -17.52
C GLY A 23 -25.15 25.76 -18.20
N GLU A 24 -25.19 25.76 -19.54
CA GLU A 24 -24.77 24.67 -20.43
C GLU A 24 -23.23 24.58 -20.55
N GLY A 25 -22.56 24.25 -19.44
CA GLY A 25 -21.10 24.13 -19.43
C GLY A 25 -20.51 23.48 -18.18
N ALA A 26 -21.36 23.11 -17.22
CA ALA A 26 -20.95 22.67 -15.90
C ALA A 26 -19.94 21.50 -15.92
N VAL A 27 -20.23 20.49 -16.72
CA VAL A 27 -19.43 19.27 -16.81
C VAL A 27 -18.05 19.57 -17.39
N PHE A 28 -17.96 20.34 -18.47
CA PHE A 28 -16.68 20.72 -19.08
C PHE A 28 -15.84 21.59 -18.15
N ALA A 29 -16.46 22.53 -17.43
CA ALA A 29 -15.77 23.35 -16.43
C ALA A 29 -15.25 22.49 -15.26
N LEU A 30 -16.04 21.53 -14.78
CA LEU A 30 -15.62 20.59 -13.73
C LEU A 30 -14.45 19.72 -14.17
N LEU A 31 -14.49 19.18 -15.39
CA LEU A 31 -13.42 18.36 -15.94
C LEU A 31 -12.14 19.17 -16.19
N GLY A 32 -12.27 20.40 -16.70
CA GLY A 32 -11.13 21.31 -16.85
C GLY A 32 -10.47 21.64 -15.50
N LEU A 33 -11.30 21.90 -14.47
CA LEU A 33 -10.82 22.18 -13.12
C LEU A 33 -10.21 20.95 -12.45
N LEU A 34 -10.78 19.75 -12.68
CA LEU A 34 -10.23 18.47 -12.24
C LEU A 34 -8.82 18.28 -12.84
N ALA A 35 -8.66 18.45 -14.16
CA ALA A 35 -7.38 18.32 -14.83
C ALA A 35 -6.34 19.31 -14.29
N ALA A 36 -6.73 20.57 -14.10
CA ALA A 36 -5.85 21.58 -13.51
C ALA A 36 -5.42 21.23 -12.09
N ARG A 37 -6.36 20.80 -11.22
CA ARG A 37 -6.05 20.38 -9.84
C ARG A 37 -5.18 19.14 -9.80
N PHE A 38 -5.42 18.17 -10.68
CA PHE A 38 -4.60 16.97 -10.77
C PHE A 38 -3.14 17.34 -11.12
N ALA A 39 -2.94 18.16 -12.16
CA ALA A 39 -1.62 18.64 -12.54
C ALA A 39 -0.93 19.42 -11.42
N LEU A 40 -1.66 20.32 -10.74
CA LEU A 40 -1.14 21.07 -9.60
C LEU A 40 -0.77 20.15 -8.44
N THR A 41 -1.60 19.15 -8.14
CA THR A 41 -1.36 18.19 -7.05
C THR A 41 -0.10 17.37 -7.33
N VAL A 42 0.02 16.82 -8.54
CA VAL A 42 1.22 16.07 -8.97
C VAL A 42 2.46 16.96 -8.93
N GLY A 43 2.36 18.19 -9.45
CA GLY A 43 3.44 19.19 -9.39
C GLY A 43 3.87 19.48 -7.96
N SER A 44 2.95 19.89 -7.09
CA SER A 44 3.25 20.17 -5.68
C SER A 44 3.86 18.98 -4.96
N TYR A 45 3.32 17.77 -5.15
CA TYR A 45 3.87 16.55 -4.54
C TYR A 45 5.28 16.23 -5.04
N SER A 46 5.55 16.42 -6.32
CA SER A 46 6.88 16.18 -6.90
C SER A 46 7.95 17.15 -6.38
N LEU A 47 7.56 18.34 -5.92
CA LEU A 47 8.46 19.32 -5.30
C LEU A 47 8.78 19.01 -3.83
N GLY A 48 8.22 17.93 -3.26
CA GLY A 48 8.50 17.52 -1.88
C GLY A 48 7.95 18.49 -0.83
N THR A 49 6.97 19.32 -1.19
CA THR A 49 6.33 20.22 -0.22
C THR A 49 5.64 19.42 0.87
N ALA A 50 5.85 19.78 2.14
CA ALA A 50 5.17 19.16 3.27
C ALA A 50 3.65 19.32 3.14
N GLY A 51 2.96 18.24 2.82
CA GLY A 51 1.51 18.19 2.62
C GLY A 51 1.03 16.75 2.49
N GLY A 52 -0.26 16.53 2.73
CA GLY A 52 -0.93 15.23 2.59
C GLY A 52 -1.69 15.10 1.25
N ILE A 53 -1.74 13.88 0.69
CA ILE A 53 -2.46 13.56 -0.57
C ILE A 53 -3.97 13.54 -0.36
N PHE A 54 -4.39 13.41 0.90
CA PHE A 54 -5.75 13.12 1.29
C PHE A 54 -6.76 14.18 0.82
N GLY A 55 -6.54 15.45 1.17
CA GLY A 55 -7.44 16.54 0.77
C GLY A 55 -7.62 16.66 -0.75
N PRO A 56 -6.52 16.74 -1.53
CA PRO A 56 -6.58 16.75 -2.99
C PRO A 56 -7.32 15.53 -3.57
N LEU A 57 -7.10 14.34 -3.01
CA LEU A 57 -7.76 13.11 -3.43
C LEU A 57 -9.28 13.20 -3.29
N LEU A 58 -9.76 13.69 -2.14
CA LEU A 58 -11.20 13.84 -1.90
C LEU A 58 -11.84 14.85 -2.87
N VAL A 59 -11.15 15.97 -3.11
CA VAL A 59 -11.61 16.99 -4.06
C VAL A 59 -11.68 16.43 -5.48
N LEU A 60 -10.66 15.72 -5.94
CA LEU A 60 -10.66 15.11 -7.27
C LEU A 60 -11.79 14.09 -7.41
N GLY A 61 -12.00 13.23 -6.41
CA GLY A 61 -13.07 12.23 -6.39
C GLY A 61 -14.45 12.88 -6.42
N SER A 62 -14.65 13.94 -5.64
CA SER A 62 -15.93 14.67 -5.62
C SER A 62 -16.23 15.39 -6.94
N GLN A 63 -15.22 15.97 -7.59
CA GLN A 63 -15.39 16.63 -8.89
C GLN A 63 -15.73 15.63 -10.00
N LEU A 64 -15.03 14.49 -10.03
CA LEU A 64 -15.30 13.43 -11.00
C LEU A 64 -16.70 12.83 -10.77
N GLY A 65 -17.03 12.53 -9.52
CA GLY A 65 -18.35 12.06 -9.12
C GLY A 65 -19.46 13.03 -9.50
N LEU A 66 -19.31 14.32 -9.20
CA LEU A 66 -20.29 15.35 -9.56
C LEU A 66 -20.47 15.47 -11.07
N ALA A 67 -19.38 15.42 -11.85
CA ALA A 67 -19.44 15.45 -13.31
C ALA A 67 -20.27 14.26 -13.84
N LEU A 68 -20.03 13.04 -13.34
CA LEU A 68 -20.82 11.86 -13.67
C LEU A 68 -22.29 12.01 -13.23
N GLY A 69 -22.52 12.50 -12.02
CA GLY A 69 -23.87 12.73 -11.48
C GLY A 69 -24.68 13.72 -12.33
N LEU A 70 -24.06 14.79 -12.81
CA LEU A 70 -24.71 15.76 -13.70
C LEU A 70 -25.05 15.15 -15.06
N VAL A 71 -24.18 14.28 -15.60
CA VAL A 71 -24.45 13.56 -16.85
C VAL A 71 -25.62 12.59 -16.65
N PHE A 72 -25.60 11.77 -15.59
CA PHE A 72 -26.69 10.83 -15.32
C PHE A 72 -28.02 11.51 -14.99
N HIS A 73 -27.99 12.64 -14.27
CA HIS A 73 -29.20 13.42 -14.01
C HIS A 73 -29.83 13.95 -15.30
N ARG A 74 -29.04 14.32 -16.31
CA ARG A 74 -29.57 14.75 -17.62
C ARG A 74 -30.17 13.59 -18.43
N ILE A 75 -29.58 12.40 -18.36
CA ILE A 75 -30.03 11.23 -19.16
C ILE A 75 -31.22 10.54 -18.49
N ALA A 76 -31.19 10.40 -17.16
CA ALA A 76 -32.17 9.67 -16.36
C ALA A 76 -32.51 10.43 -15.07
N PRO A 77 -33.19 11.59 -15.16
CA PRO A 77 -33.48 12.45 -14.01
C PRO A 77 -34.32 11.78 -12.93
N GLN A 78 -35.15 10.79 -13.28
CA GLN A 78 -35.94 10.02 -12.32
C GLN A 78 -35.10 9.03 -11.50
N ALA A 79 -34.02 8.49 -12.08
CA ALA A 79 -33.13 7.56 -11.41
C ALA A 79 -32.08 8.28 -10.55
N VAL A 80 -31.64 9.46 -10.99
CA VAL A 80 -30.67 10.29 -10.29
C VAL A 80 -31.31 11.65 -10.00
N PRO A 81 -32.15 11.78 -8.95
CA PRO A 81 -32.78 13.05 -8.63
C PRO A 81 -31.77 14.11 -8.14
N GLU A 82 -30.68 13.67 -7.49
CA GLU A 82 -29.67 14.55 -6.92
C GLU A 82 -28.25 14.21 -7.41
N ALA A 83 -27.71 15.03 -8.31
CA ALA A 83 -26.34 14.87 -8.80
C ALA A 83 -25.26 15.00 -7.69
N ARG A 84 -25.58 15.70 -6.60
CA ARG A 84 -24.65 15.92 -5.48
C ARG A 84 -24.31 14.62 -4.73
N ALA A 85 -25.22 13.64 -4.69
CA ALA A 85 -24.96 12.34 -4.09
C ALA A 85 -23.77 11.63 -4.75
N PHE A 86 -23.62 11.77 -6.07
CA PHE A 86 -22.49 11.19 -6.81
C PHE A 86 -21.16 11.82 -6.47
N ALA A 87 -21.12 13.09 -6.03
CA ALA A 87 -19.89 13.72 -5.55
C ALA A 87 -19.36 13.00 -4.31
N ILE A 88 -20.24 12.70 -3.34
CA ILE A 88 -19.86 12.00 -2.10
C ILE A 88 -19.43 10.56 -2.40
N VAL A 89 -20.19 9.88 -3.26
CA VAL A 89 -19.86 8.51 -3.69
C VAL A 89 -18.52 8.46 -4.43
N GLY A 90 -18.27 9.41 -5.34
CA GLY A 90 -16.99 9.54 -6.06
C GLY A 90 -15.80 9.86 -5.16
N MET A 91 -16.02 10.66 -4.11
CA MET A 91 -15.03 10.94 -3.07
C MET A 91 -14.58 9.65 -2.37
N GLY A 92 -15.53 8.82 -1.94
CA GLY A 92 -15.25 7.51 -1.35
C GLY A 92 -14.59 6.54 -2.31
N ALA A 93 -15.12 6.43 -3.54
CA ALA A 93 -14.61 5.49 -4.55
C ALA A 93 -13.15 5.76 -4.91
N LEU A 94 -12.78 7.02 -5.17
CA LEU A 94 -11.40 7.38 -5.50
C LEU A 94 -10.47 7.17 -4.29
N PHE A 95 -10.95 7.46 -3.08
CA PHE A 95 -10.20 7.17 -1.85
C PHE A 95 -9.88 5.68 -1.72
N ALA A 96 -10.89 4.81 -1.83
CA ALA A 96 -10.70 3.36 -1.75
C ALA A 96 -9.81 2.82 -2.87
N ALA A 97 -9.99 3.31 -4.09
CA ALA A 97 -9.17 2.98 -5.26
C ALA A 97 -7.72 3.47 -5.19
N THR A 98 -7.35 4.30 -4.20
CA THR A 98 -5.98 4.82 -4.06
C THR A 98 -5.31 4.31 -2.79
N VAL A 99 -6.06 4.30 -1.69
CA VAL A 99 -5.57 3.98 -0.34
C VAL A 99 -5.74 2.50 0.00
N ARG A 100 -6.63 1.77 -0.69
CA ARG A 100 -6.99 0.37 -0.37
C ARG A 100 -7.57 0.19 1.04
N ALA A 101 -8.34 1.18 1.50
CA ALA A 101 -9.02 1.16 2.80
C ALA A 101 -10.51 1.54 2.64
N PRO A 102 -11.37 0.63 2.14
CA PRO A 102 -12.73 0.95 1.72
C PRO A 102 -13.61 1.27 2.92
N LEU A 103 -13.50 0.48 4.01
CA LEU A 103 -14.25 0.72 5.25
C LEU A 103 -13.90 2.08 5.88
N THR A 104 -12.61 2.43 5.93
CA THR A 104 -12.15 3.74 6.40
C THR A 104 -12.71 4.87 5.54
N GLY A 105 -12.70 4.69 4.21
CA GLY A 105 -13.28 5.65 3.28
C GLY A 105 -14.77 5.87 3.51
N ILE A 106 -15.54 4.79 3.68
CA ILE A 106 -16.99 4.85 3.92
C ILE A 106 -17.27 5.62 5.22
N VAL A 107 -16.66 5.21 6.33
CA VAL A 107 -16.87 5.85 7.65
C VAL A 107 -16.54 7.34 7.57
N LEU A 108 -15.40 7.68 6.97
CA LEU A 108 -14.99 9.07 6.76
C LEU A 108 -16.02 9.87 5.95
N MET A 109 -16.53 9.33 4.84
CA MET A 109 -17.52 10.04 4.03
C MET A 109 -18.83 10.22 4.80
N LEU A 110 -19.26 9.22 5.56
CA LEU A 110 -20.47 9.30 6.37
C LEU A 110 -20.34 10.36 7.47
N GLU A 111 -19.19 10.41 8.16
CA GLU A 111 -18.92 11.41 9.19
C GLU A 111 -18.84 12.82 8.60
N MET A 112 -18.12 13.01 7.48
CA MET A 112 -17.95 14.32 6.87
C MET A 112 -19.22 14.90 6.23
N THR A 113 -20.16 14.04 5.83
CA THR A 113 -21.36 14.46 5.08
C THR A 113 -22.66 14.29 5.85
N GLU A 114 -22.61 13.66 7.03
CA GLU A 114 -23.75 13.33 7.90
C GLU A 114 -24.86 12.53 7.17
N GLY A 115 -24.52 11.92 6.02
CA GLY A 115 -25.46 11.37 5.04
C GLY A 115 -25.54 9.85 5.06
N TYR A 116 -26.14 9.27 6.11
CA TYR A 116 -26.30 7.81 6.24
C TYR A 116 -27.12 7.15 5.12
N SER A 117 -27.94 7.92 4.40
CA SER A 117 -28.70 7.44 3.23
C SER A 117 -27.79 6.99 2.08
N LEU A 118 -26.54 7.44 2.04
CA LEU A 118 -25.57 7.09 1.00
C LEU A 118 -24.68 5.90 1.36
N MET A 119 -24.92 5.24 2.49
CA MET A 119 -24.11 4.12 2.95
C MET A 119 -24.05 2.97 1.93
N LEU A 120 -25.20 2.57 1.37
CA LEU A 120 -25.25 1.46 0.41
C LEU A 120 -24.55 1.80 -0.92
N PRO A 121 -24.77 2.98 -1.54
CA PRO A 121 -23.98 3.43 -2.69
C PRO A 121 -22.48 3.56 -2.41
N LEU A 122 -22.09 4.07 -1.23
CA LEU A 122 -20.69 4.20 -0.83
C LEU A 122 -20.02 2.84 -0.71
N LEU A 123 -20.68 1.86 -0.08
CA LEU A 123 -20.20 0.48 -0.02
C LEU A 123 -19.95 -0.06 -1.42
N ALA A 124 -20.96 -0.05 -2.29
CA ALA A 124 -20.81 -0.57 -3.64
C ALA A 124 -19.67 0.12 -4.42
N ALA A 125 -19.63 1.44 -4.43
CA ALA A 125 -18.67 2.20 -5.23
C ALA A 125 -17.24 2.09 -4.70
N THR A 126 -17.03 2.04 -3.38
CA THR A 126 -15.70 1.91 -2.77
C THR A 126 -15.09 0.53 -3.01
N PHE A 127 -15.88 -0.54 -2.89
CA PHE A 127 -15.44 -1.89 -3.23
C PHE A 127 -15.18 -2.05 -4.73
N VAL A 128 -16.04 -1.53 -5.59
CA VAL A 128 -15.80 -1.53 -7.05
C VAL A 128 -14.54 -0.74 -7.37
N GLY A 129 -14.36 0.45 -6.79
CA GLY A 129 -13.18 1.28 -7.00
C GLY A 129 -11.89 0.56 -6.59
N GLN A 130 -11.87 -0.05 -5.41
CA GLN A 130 -10.75 -0.88 -4.97
C GLN A 130 -10.50 -2.04 -5.93
N TRP A 131 -11.53 -2.81 -6.27
CA TRP A 131 -11.38 -3.97 -7.15
C TRP A 131 -10.87 -3.58 -8.53
N THR A 132 -11.33 -2.46 -9.10
CA THR A 132 -10.82 -1.97 -10.38
C THR A 132 -9.33 -1.63 -10.32
N ALA A 133 -8.87 -1.10 -9.20
CA ALA A 133 -7.47 -0.74 -9.01
C ALA A 133 -6.59 -1.99 -8.72
N ASP A 134 -7.15 -3.01 -8.06
CA ASP A 134 -6.49 -4.31 -7.89
C ASP A 134 -6.32 -5.03 -9.24
N LEU A 135 -7.34 -4.98 -10.12
CA LEU A 135 -7.26 -5.53 -11.47
C LEU A 135 -6.26 -4.78 -12.36
N ALA A 136 -6.04 -3.49 -12.12
CA ALA A 136 -5.02 -2.70 -12.81
C ALA A 136 -3.58 -3.06 -12.36
N GLY A 137 -3.42 -3.82 -11.27
CA GLY A 137 -2.10 -4.15 -10.71
C GLY A 137 -1.44 -2.99 -9.96
N ASP A 138 -2.21 -1.98 -9.57
CA ASP A 138 -1.71 -0.82 -8.83
C ASP A 138 -1.46 -1.15 -7.36
N ARG A 139 -0.36 -0.61 -6.80
CA ARG A 139 -0.04 -0.72 -5.38
C ARG A 139 -0.76 0.36 -4.56
N PRO A 140 -1.13 0.11 -3.30
CA PRO A 140 -1.63 1.14 -2.41
C PRO A 140 -0.65 2.30 -2.31
N ILE A 141 -1.16 3.54 -2.35
CA ILE A 141 -0.30 4.72 -2.40
C ILE A 141 0.68 4.81 -1.22
N TYR A 142 0.25 4.44 -0.02
CA TYR A 142 1.08 4.52 1.17
C TYR A 142 2.18 3.45 1.19
N GLU A 143 1.93 2.27 0.62
CA GLU A 143 2.98 1.27 0.40
C GLU A 143 3.99 1.73 -0.64
N ALA A 144 3.52 2.35 -1.73
CA ALA A 144 4.40 2.91 -2.75
C ALA A 144 5.27 4.05 -2.21
N LEU A 145 4.73 4.88 -1.32
CA LEU A 145 5.48 5.93 -0.63
C LEU A 145 6.49 5.35 0.37
N LEU A 146 6.07 4.36 1.18
CA LEU A 146 6.95 3.69 2.13
C LEU A 146 8.13 3.01 1.43
N GLY A 147 7.89 2.29 0.32
CA GLY A 147 8.95 1.66 -0.46
C GLY A 147 9.95 2.67 -1.04
N ARG A 148 9.49 3.88 -1.39
CA ARG A 148 10.36 4.97 -1.85
C ARG A 148 11.21 5.57 -0.73
N GLU A 149 10.67 5.67 0.48
CA GLU A 149 11.43 6.16 1.64
C GLU A 149 12.47 5.13 2.08
N LEU A 150 12.11 3.85 2.18
CA LEU A 150 13.04 2.77 2.49
C LEU A 150 14.18 2.68 1.47
N GLY A 151 13.86 2.76 0.18
CA GLY A 151 14.88 2.75 -0.89
C GLY A 151 15.80 3.99 -0.92
N ARG A 152 15.44 5.08 -0.22
CA ARG A 152 16.32 6.24 -0.02
C ARG A 152 17.11 6.15 1.28
N ALA A 153 16.54 5.54 2.31
CA ALA A 153 17.14 5.42 3.64
C ALA A 153 18.19 4.30 3.71
N VAL A 154 18.06 3.26 2.89
CA VAL A 154 19.02 2.16 2.79
C VAL A 154 19.74 2.26 1.44
N PRO A 155 21.02 2.70 1.40
CA PRO A 155 21.83 2.64 0.20
C PRO A 155 21.90 1.21 -0.34
N ALA A 156 21.94 1.02 -1.65
CA ALA A 156 22.04 -0.30 -2.28
C ALA A 156 23.27 -1.12 -1.84
N ASP A 157 24.27 -0.45 -1.25
CA ASP A 157 25.49 -1.03 -0.68
C ASP A 157 25.31 -1.56 0.76
N GLU A 158 24.25 -1.13 1.45
CA GLU A 158 23.85 -1.58 2.80
C GLU A 158 22.56 -2.41 2.80
N ALA A 159 21.93 -2.61 1.64
CA ALA A 159 20.87 -3.60 1.51
C ALA A 159 21.48 -4.96 1.91
N PRO A 160 20.95 -5.64 2.95
CA PRO A 160 21.47 -6.94 3.33
C PRO A 160 21.43 -7.81 2.07
N PRO A 161 22.53 -8.48 1.70
CA PRO A 161 22.57 -9.33 0.51
C PRO A 161 21.35 -10.24 0.56
N GLU A 162 20.60 -10.39 -0.55
CA GLU A 162 19.33 -11.15 -0.59
C GLU A 162 19.48 -12.41 0.27
N SER A 163 18.93 -12.32 1.47
CA SER A 163 19.21 -13.28 2.52
C SER A 163 18.03 -14.23 2.57
N MET A 164 18.26 -15.47 2.17
CA MET A 164 17.22 -16.48 2.19
C MET A 164 17.12 -17.05 3.60
N LEU A 165 15.90 -17.12 4.13
CA LEU A 165 15.63 -17.90 5.33
C LEU A 165 15.38 -19.35 4.94
N HIS A 166 16.17 -20.24 5.51
CA HIS A 166 16.02 -21.68 5.42
C HIS A 166 15.60 -22.23 6.77
N GLU A 167 14.52 -23.03 6.78
CA GLU A 167 14.18 -23.87 7.92
C GLU A 167 14.81 -25.25 7.72
N VAL A 168 15.60 -25.69 8.70
CA VAL A 168 16.30 -26.98 8.66
C VAL A 168 15.95 -27.78 9.90
N ASP A 169 15.37 -28.96 9.72
CA ASP A 169 15.10 -29.89 10.83
C ASP A 169 16.34 -30.74 11.16
N VAL A 170 16.69 -30.83 12.44
CA VAL A 170 17.78 -31.69 12.93
C VAL A 170 17.23 -33.10 13.15
N HIS A 171 17.50 -34.01 12.23
CA HIS A 171 17.13 -35.42 12.39
C HIS A 171 18.15 -36.19 13.26
N PRO A 172 17.77 -37.30 13.91
CA PRO A 172 18.70 -38.14 14.66
C PRO A 172 19.87 -38.63 13.79
N GLY A 173 21.11 -38.34 14.20
CA GLY A 173 22.31 -38.66 13.41
C GLY A 173 22.65 -37.63 12.33
N ALA A 174 21.96 -36.48 12.29
CA ALA A 174 22.36 -35.35 11.44
C ALA A 174 23.76 -34.83 11.84
N PRO A 175 24.52 -34.21 10.90
CA PRO A 175 25.85 -33.67 11.17
C PRO A 175 25.90 -32.65 12.32
N PHE A 176 24.75 -32.02 12.60
CA PHE A 176 24.58 -30.97 13.60
C PHE A 176 24.10 -31.50 14.97
N ASP A 177 23.67 -32.76 15.04
CA ASP A 177 23.12 -33.35 16.27
C ASP A 177 24.19 -33.49 17.36
N GLY A 178 23.93 -32.93 18.53
CA GLY A 178 24.84 -32.93 19.68
C GLY A 178 26.02 -31.95 19.59
N ARG A 179 26.06 -31.09 18.55
CA ARG A 179 27.11 -30.09 18.37
C ARG A 179 26.66 -28.70 18.79
N ARG A 180 27.63 -27.88 19.21
CA ARG A 180 27.40 -26.46 19.49
C ARG A 180 27.38 -25.66 18.19
N VAL A 181 26.56 -24.61 18.14
CA VAL A 181 26.51 -23.69 16.98
C VAL A 181 27.89 -23.13 16.62
N ALA A 182 28.76 -22.82 17.60
CA ALA A 182 30.12 -22.34 17.35
C ALA A 182 31.03 -23.38 16.66
N ASP A 183 30.77 -24.67 16.87
CA ASP A 183 31.62 -25.78 16.41
C ASP A 183 31.16 -26.33 15.05
N LEU A 184 30.12 -25.75 14.45
CA LEU A 184 29.55 -26.21 13.19
C LEU A 184 30.41 -25.85 11.96
N GLY A 185 31.30 -24.87 12.09
CA GLY A 185 32.11 -24.41 10.95
C GLY A 185 31.27 -23.87 9.80
N LEU A 186 30.23 -23.08 10.11
CA LEU A 186 29.31 -22.54 9.10
C LEU A 186 30.08 -21.74 8.04
N PRO A 187 29.70 -21.86 6.75
CA PRO A 187 30.31 -21.09 5.68
C PRO A 187 30.16 -19.58 5.94
N PRO A 188 31.09 -18.74 5.45
CA PRO A 188 30.92 -17.31 5.51
C PRO A 188 29.61 -16.90 4.82
N GLY A 189 28.77 -16.14 5.51
CA GLY A 189 27.44 -15.75 5.03
C GLY A 189 26.28 -16.62 5.51
N CYS A 190 26.52 -17.64 6.34
CA CYS A 190 25.47 -18.42 7.03
C CYS A 190 25.39 -18.07 8.52
N LEU A 191 24.19 -17.75 9.01
CA LEU A 191 23.94 -17.50 10.43
C LEU A 191 22.69 -18.24 10.90
N ILE A 192 22.82 -19.08 11.93
CA ILE A 192 21.67 -19.65 12.64
C ILE A 192 21.17 -18.58 13.61
N ILE A 193 19.93 -18.13 13.43
CA ILE A 193 19.35 -17.04 14.24
C ILE A 193 18.37 -17.56 15.30
N GLY A 194 17.80 -18.74 15.09
CA GLY A 194 16.78 -19.30 15.98
C GLY A 194 16.78 -20.83 15.97
N VAL A 195 16.40 -21.39 17.11
CA VAL A 195 16.15 -22.82 17.30
C VAL A 195 14.77 -22.98 17.92
N GLU A 196 13.86 -23.68 17.25
CA GLU A 196 12.60 -24.11 17.83
C GLU A 196 12.77 -25.54 18.35
N ARG A 197 12.59 -25.73 19.66
CA ARG A 197 12.69 -27.03 20.33
C ARG A 197 11.38 -27.31 21.04
N ARG A 198 10.64 -28.33 20.58
CA ARG A 198 9.36 -28.74 21.16
C ARG A 198 8.32 -27.59 21.27
N GLY A 199 8.37 -26.63 20.33
CA GLY A 199 7.49 -25.46 20.29
C GLY A 199 8.00 -24.23 21.03
N ASP A 200 9.14 -24.32 21.72
CA ASP A 200 9.79 -23.16 22.35
C ASP A 200 10.83 -22.56 21.40
N HIS A 201 10.75 -21.25 21.16
CA HIS A 201 11.74 -20.52 20.37
C HIS A 201 12.91 -20.03 21.23
N LEU A 202 14.11 -20.45 20.88
CA LEU A 202 15.37 -20.13 21.53
C LEU A 202 16.23 -19.29 20.58
N VAL A 203 16.83 -18.21 21.09
CA VAL A 203 17.82 -17.45 20.33
C VAL A 203 19.11 -18.27 20.24
N ALA A 204 19.56 -18.55 19.03
CA ALA A 204 20.78 -19.31 18.81
C ALA A 204 22.01 -18.49 19.21
N THR A 205 22.81 -19.02 20.13
CA THR A 205 24.12 -18.48 20.53
C THR A 205 25.21 -19.50 20.24
N GLY A 206 26.48 -19.10 20.23
CA GLY A 206 27.61 -20.03 20.01
C GLY A 206 27.72 -21.16 21.06
N GLU A 207 27.09 -21.00 22.21
CA GLU A 207 26.99 -22.02 23.28
C GLU A 207 25.78 -22.96 23.09
N THR A 208 24.86 -22.63 22.19
CA THR A 208 23.64 -23.42 21.98
C THR A 208 24.00 -24.78 21.37
N VAL A 209 23.66 -25.85 22.08
CA VAL A 209 23.83 -27.23 21.61
C VAL A 209 22.56 -27.65 20.87
N LEU A 210 22.72 -28.03 19.60
CA LEU A 210 21.63 -28.51 18.76
C LEU A 210 21.34 -29.98 19.06
N THR A 211 20.07 -30.35 19.05
CA THR A 211 19.63 -31.72 19.34
C THR A 211 18.65 -32.21 18.30
N ALA A 212 18.64 -33.52 18.06
CA ALA A 212 17.62 -34.16 17.24
C ALA A 212 16.19 -33.73 17.67
N GLY A 213 15.40 -33.27 16.70
CA GLY A 213 14.07 -32.70 16.90
C GLY A 213 14.02 -31.17 16.96
N ASP A 214 15.16 -30.49 16.87
CA ASP A 214 15.22 -29.04 16.70
C ASP A 214 14.87 -28.63 15.27
N ARG A 215 14.18 -27.51 15.13
CA ARG A 215 14.03 -26.79 13.86
C ARG A 215 14.84 -25.51 13.90
N LEU A 216 15.77 -25.38 12.96
CA LEU A 216 16.71 -24.26 12.90
C LEU A 216 16.22 -23.22 11.89
N THR A 217 16.27 -21.96 12.26
CA THR A 217 16.10 -20.84 11.32
C THR A 217 17.48 -20.33 10.93
N VAL A 218 17.85 -20.52 9.67
CA VAL A 218 19.16 -20.14 9.13
C VAL A 218 19.01 -19.06 8.08
N VAL A 219 19.81 -18.01 8.19
CA VAL A 219 19.90 -16.94 7.21
C VAL A 219 21.16 -17.17 6.37
N THR A 220 21.02 -17.23 5.05
CA THR A 220 22.15 -17.37 4.13
C THR A 220 22.15 -16.25 3.10
N SER A 221 23.31 -15.69 2.78
CA SER A 221 23.47 -14.85 1.57
C SER A 221 23.27 -15.70 0.31
N SER A 222 22.84 -15.08 -0.80
CA SER A 222 22.47 -15.73 -2.07
C SER A 222 23.46 -16.79 -2.61
N ASP A 223 24.76 -16.66 -2.34
CA ASP A 223 25.81 -17.61 -2.77
C ASP A 223 26.07 -18.77 -1.80
N ALA A 224 25.57 -18.70 -0.56
CA ALA A 224 25.88 -19.64 0.52
C ALA A 224 24.79 -20.70 0.76
N GLY A 225 23.61 -20.57 0.14
CA GLY A 225 22.49 -21.51 0.29
C GLY A 225 22.83 -22.94 -0.15
N GLU A 226 23.58 -23.09 -1.26
CA GLU A 226 24.05 -24.41 -1.74
C GLU A 226 25.07 -25.05 -0.79
N ALA A 227 25.94 -24.24 -0.16
CA ALA A 227 26.93 -24.73 0.80
C ALA A 227 26.27 -25.22 2.10
N LEU A 228 25.19 -24.55 2.54
CA LEU A 228 24.39 -25.01 3.68
C LEU A 228 23.66 -26.32 3.38
N ALA A 229 23.10 -26.46 2.17
CA ALA A 229 22.48 -27.70 1.72
C ALA A 229 23.48 -28.86 1.63
N ALA A 230 24.73 -28.58 1.22
CA ALA A 230 25.80 -29.58 1.20
C ALA A 230 26.24 -30.02 2.62
N LEU A 231 26.25 -29.10 3.59
CA LEU A 231 26.53 -29.41 5.00
C LEU A 231 25.41 -30.20 5.67
N SER A 232 24.14 -29.94 5.31
CA SER A 232 22.99 -30.66 5.87
C SER A 232 22.75 -32.04 5.25
N ALA A 233 23.12 -32.23 3.98
CA ALA A 233 23.01 -33.51 3.28
C ALA A 233 24.07 -34.55 3.69
N GLY A 234 25.09 -34.15 4.46
CA GLY A 234 26.19 -35.01 4.88
C GLY A 234 27.23 -35.19 3.77
N SER A 235 28.44 -34.67 3.99
CA SER A 235 29.61 -34.95 3.17
C SER A 235 29.97 -36.44 3.26
N GLY A 236 29.42 -37.23 2.32
CA GLY A 236 29.96 -38.53 1.96
C GLY A 236 31.13 -38.34 0.98
N GLY A 237 32.32 -38.72 1.40
CA GLY A 237 33.58 -38.70 0.62
C GLY A 237 34.55 -37.68 1.22
N SER A 238 35.67 -38.04 1.81
CA SER A 238 36.53 -39.23 1.68
C SER A 238 37.28 -39.48 2.98
#